data_AF-A0A448WSR4-F1
#
_entry.id   AF-A0A448WSR4-F1
#
_cell.length_a   1.000
_cell.length_b   1.000
_cell.length_c   1.000
_cell.angle_alpha   90.00
_cell.angle_beta   90.00
_cell.angle_gamma   90.00
#
_symmetry.space_group_name_H-M   'P 1'
#
loop_
_entity.id
_entity.type
_entity.pdbx_description
1 polymer ?
#
loop_
_entity_poly.entity_id
_entity_poly.type
_entity_poly.pdbx_seq_one_letter_code
_entity_poly.pdbx_strand_id
1 'polypeptide(L)'
;MSSTVSCLQTRLSATNDIYWGEYSGWYARRDEAFYADHEVVSMADFTAHGGNSCSHVPSLAHLSAKHLVMQGRSTSSELASQMVSRDTGAPVEWLQEETCFFRLTSYRNRLHAWLDSGVFSANSSSQAMWKKRAHELVDSSGDLSVSRPNDRLNWALSVPGTNGKHKVLLFATIRSSANLF
;
A
#
# COMPACT_ATOMS: atom_id res chain seq x y z
N MET A 1 4.03 -18.11 22.63
CA MET A 1 4.24 -16.87 21.84
C MET A 1 5.40 -17.12 20.90
N SER A 2 5.25 -16.89 19.59
CA SER A 2 6.27 -17.28 18.59
C SER A 2 7.58 -16.53 18.81
N SER A 3 8.59 -17.22 19.32
CA SER A 3 9.89 -16.67 19.74
C SER A 3 10.66 -16.02 18.59
N THR A 4 10.43 -16.46 17.35
CA THR A 4 11.16 -16.00 16.17
C THR A 4 10.88 -14.55 15.82
N VAL A 5 9.63 -14.10 15.84
CA VAL A 5 9.28 -12.71 15.46
C VAL A 5 9.82 -11.72 16.48
N SER A 6 9.69 -12.03 17.77
CA SER A 6 10.24 -11.21 18.84
C SER A 6 11.77 -11.12 18.75
N CYS A 7 12.43 -12.23 18.45
CA CYS A 7 13.87 -12.27 18.24
C CYS A 7 14.30 -11.42 17.03
N LEU A 8 13.63 -11.56 15.89
CA LEU A 8 13.90 -10.78 14.68
C LEU A 8 13.74 -9.28 14.96
N GLN A 9 12.64 -8.89 15.60
CA GLN A 9 12.40 -7.49 15.93
C GLN A 9 13.47 -6.92 16.86
N THR A 10 13.84 -7.66 17.91
CA THR A 10 14.92 -7.28 18.83
C THR A 10 16.22 -7.07 18.08
N ARG A 11 16.54 -7.96 17.14
CA ARG A 11 17.73 -7.84 16.30
C ARG A 11 17.70 -6.59 15.43
N LEU A 12 16.58 -6.33 14.75
CA LEU A 12 16.40 -5.16 13.89
C LEU A 12 16.45 -3.84 14.66
N SER A 13 15.90 -3.81 15.89
CA SER A 13 16.04 -2.65 16.77
C SER A 13 17.50 -2.42 17.18
N ALA A 14 18.22 -3.48 17.52
CA ALA A 14 19.62 -3.38 17.95
C ALA A 14 20.56 -2.91 16.82
N THR A 15 20.24 -3.21 15.56
CA THR A 15 21.00 -2.78 14.38
C THR A 15 20.54 -1.43 13.82
N ASN A 16 19.55 -0.77 14.44
CA ASN A 16 18.94 0.47 13.95
C ASN A 16 18.32 0.35 12.55
N ASP A 17 17.89 -0.86 12.18
CA ASP A 17 17.23 -1.15 10.90
C ASP A 17 15.76 -0.77 10.88
N ILE A 18 15.18 -0.51 12.06
CA ILE A 18 13.80 -0.05 12.19
C ILE A 18 13.71 1.25 12.99
N TYR A 19 12.73 2.08 12.68
CA TYR A 19 12.48 3.36 13.35
C TYR A 19 11.00 3.70 13.37
N TRP A 20 10.58 4.53 14.32
CA TRP A 20 9.22 5.06 14.38
C TRP A 20 9.09 6.30 13.50
N GLY A 21 7.99 6.38 12.77
CA GLY A 21 7.62 7.55 12.02
C GLY A 21 6.11 7.62 11.83
N GLU A 22 5.70 8.53 10.97
CA GLU A 22 4.32 8.71 10.59
C GLU A 22 4.16 8.44 9.10
N TYR A 23 3.10 7.74 8.74
CA TYR A 23 2.75 7.48 7.36
C TYR A 23 1.40 8.14 7.07
N SER A 24 1.37 9.05 6.11
CA SER A 24 0.15 9.74 5.68
C SER A 24 -0.10 9.57 4.19
N GLY A 25 -1.35 9.33 3.80
CA GLY A 25 -1.75 9.30 2.40
C GLY A 25 -3.21 8.90 2.19
N TRP A 26 -3.65 8.95 0.94
CA TRP A 26 -4.96 8.47 0.55
C TRP A 26 -4.99 6.95 0.59
N TYR A 27 -5.90 6.35 1.35
CA TYR A 27 -6.01 4.91 1.48
C TYR A 27 -7.38 4.43 1.00
N ALA A 28 -7.40 3.47 0.07
CA ALA A 28 -8.63 2.75 -0.25
C ALA A 28 -8.69 1.46 0.57
N ARG A 29 -9.71 1.33 1.41
CA ARG A 29 -9.95 0.09 2.17
C ARG A 29 -10.27 -1.10 1.27
N ARG A 30 -10.97 -0.85 0.15
CA ARG A 30 -11.32 -1.89 -0.83
C ARG A 30 -10.08 -2.50 -1.49
N ASP A 31 -9.13 -1.65 -1.85
CA ASP A 31 -7.95 -2.06 -2.62
C ASP A 31 -6.76 -2.38 -1.70
N GLU A 32 -6.94 -2.15 -0.39
CA GLU A 32 -5.91 -2.24 0.65
C GLU A 32 -4.61 -1.52 0.29
N ALA A 33 -4.74 -0.39 -0.43
CA ALA A 33 -3.64 0.30 -1.06
C ALA A 33 -3.67 1.80 -0.78
N PHE A 34 -2.47 2.37 -0.74
CA PHE A 34 -2.27 3.81 -0.73
C PHE A 34 -2.16 4.35 -2.15
N TYR A 35 -2.66 5.57 -2.34
CA TYR A 35 -2.67 6.32 -3.58
C TYR A 35 -1.92 7.64 -3.38
N ALA A 36 -1.16 8.05 -4.40
CA ALA A 36 -0.57 9.37 -4.45
C ALA A 36 -1.65 10.42 -4.76
N ASP A 37 -1.38 11.70 -4.43
CA ASP A 37 -2.35 12.79 -4.63
C ASP A 37 -2.83 12.91 -6.09
N HIS A 38 -1.98 12.58 -7.05
CA HIS A 38 -2.32 12.62 -8.47
C HIS A 38 -3.16 11.41 -8.95
N GLU A 39 -3.30 10.36 -8.13
CA GLU A 39 -4.11 9.17 -8.43
C GLU A 39 -5.51 9.25 -7.82
N VAL A 40 -5.83 10.36 -7.15
CA VAL A 40 -7.10 10.59 -6.46
C VAL A 40 -7.83 11.78 -7.08
N VAL A 41 -9.15 11.66 -7.21
CA VAL A 41 -10.03 12.70 -7.75
C VAL A 41 -11.30 12.80 -6.90
N SER A 42 -12.02 13.92 -7.00
CA SER A 42 -13.35 14.00 -6.38
C SER A 42 -14.33 13.08 -7.12
N MET A 43 -15.31 12.55 -6.40
CA MET A 43 -16.38 11.74 -6.98
C MET A 43 -17.16 12.51 -8.05
N ALA A 44 -17.29 13.84 -7.88
CA ALA A 44 -17.90 14.71 -8.89
C ALA A 44 -17.09 14.69 -10.19
N ASP A 45 -15.77 14.88 -10.13
CA ASP A 45 -14.89 14.87 -11.31
C ASP A 45 -14.84 13.48 -11.97
N PHE A 46 -14.81 12.42 -11.18
CA PHE A 46 -14.84 11.04 -11.67
C PHE A 46 -16.11 10.76 -12.50
N THR A 47 -17.27 11.21 -12.03
CA THR A 47 -18.53 11.05 -12.78
C THR A 47 -18.64 11.97 -13.98
N ALA A 48 -18.08 13.18 -13.91
CA ALA A 48 -18.13 14.18 -14.99
C ALA A 48 -17.25 13.81 -16.19
N HIS A 49 -16.12 13.13 -15.97
CA HIS A 49 -15.21 12.72 -17.03
C HIS A 49 -15.53 11.34 -17.63
N GLY A 50 -16.67 10.76 -17.25
CA GLY A 50 -17.11 9.45 -17.72
C GLY A 50 -16.06 8.40 -17.40
N GLY A 51 -15.91 8.04 -16.12
CA GLY A 51 -14.90 7.10 -15.60
C GLY A 51 -14.46 6.06 -16.63
N ASN A 52 -13.29 6.26 -17.22
CA ASN A 52 -12.87 5.48 -18.37
C ASN A 52 -12.10 4.22 -17.95
N SER A 53 -12.44 3.14 -18.66
CA SER A 53 -11.63 1.96 -18.98
C SER A 53 -11.29 0.97 -17.85
N CYS A 54 -12.28 0.26 -17.33
CA CYS A 54 -12.07 -1.14 -16.97
C CYS A 54 -13.12 -2.01 -17.69
N SER A 55 -12.73 -2.61 -18.81
CA SER A 55 -13.58 -3.46 -19.68
C SER A 55 -13.87 -4.86 -19.09
N HIS A 56 -13.71 -5.05 -17.78
CA HIS A 56 -14.08 -6.29 -17.13
C HIS A 56 -14.52 -6.07 -15.67
N VAL A 57 -15.71 -5.51 -15.51
CA VAL A 57 -16.50 -5.66 -14.29
C VAL A 57 -17.93 -6.02 -14.68
N PRO A 58 -18.53 -7.07 -14.09
CA PRO A 58 -19.91 -7.43 -14.41
C PRO A 58 -20.81 -6.27 -14.01
N SER A 59 -21.68 -5.90 -14.94
CA SER A 59 -22.83 -5.00 -14.82
C SER A 59 -23.37 -4.84 -13.40
N LEU A 60 -22.82 -3.87 -12.65
CA LEU A 60 -23.42 -3.33 -11.42
C LEU A 60 -23.39 -1.78 -11.41
N ALA A 61 -23.07 -1.15 -12.54
CA ALA A 61 -23.13 0.29 -12.72
C ALA A 61 -24.49 0.79 -13.27
N HIS A 62 -25.58 0.07 -13.01
CA HIS A 62 -26.94 0.55 -13.31
C HIS A 62 -27.73 1.00 -12.07
N LEU A 63 -27.17 0.84 -10.87
CA LEU A 63 -27.73 1.51 -9.69
C LEU A 63 -27.20 2.94 -9.65
N SER A 64 -27.77 3.73 -10.56
CA SER A 64 -27.71 5.18 -10.60
C SER A 64 -27.77 5.75 -9.19
N ALA A 65 -26.93 6.75 -8.90
CA ALA A 65 -26.91 7.54 -7.66
C ALA A 65 -28.31 7.99 -7.18
N LYS A 66 -29.33 7.94 -8.06
CA LYS A 66 -30.75 8.10 -7.73
C LYS A 66 -31.32 7.05 -6.76
N HIS A 67 -30.81 5.81 -6.70
CA HIS A 67 -31.36 4.77 -5.80
C HIS A 67 -30.87 4.91 -4.34
N LEU A 68 -29.66 5.43 -4.12
CA LEU A 68 -29.10 5.67 -2.78
C LEU A 68 -29.72 6.89 -2.08
N VAL A 69 -30.19 7.88 -2.85
CA VAL A 69 -30.94 9.04 -2.33
C VAL A 69 -32.27 8.61 -1.68
N MET A 70 -32.85 7.47 -2.08
CA MET A 70 -34.10 6.95 -1.50
C MET A 70 -33.94 6.12 -0.22
N GLN A 71 -32.71 5.83 0.23
CA GLN A 71 -32.46 5.08 1.47
C GLN A 71 -32.00 5.96 2.65
N GLY A 72 -32.06 7.29 2.50
CA GLY A 72 -31.87 8.25 3.59
C GLY A 72 -30.49 8.22 4.28
N ARG A 73 -29.44 7.72 3.61
CA ARG A 73 -28.17 7.42 4.28
C ARG A 73 -26.95 8.25 3.88
N SER A 74 -27.03 9.13 2.89
CA SER A 74 -26.00 10.14 2.61
C SER A 74 -26.60 11.26 1.77
N THR A 75 -26.32 12.52 2.11
CA THR A 75 -26.82 13.66 1.33
C THR A 75 -26.06 13.76 0.00
N SER A 76 -26.71 14.26 -1.06
CA SER A 76 -26.07 14.54 -2.35
C SER A 76 -24.83 15.45 -2.25
N SER A 77 -24.74 16.24 -1.19
CA SER A 77 -23.59 17.12 -0.92
C SER A 77 -22.38 16.38 -0.38
N GLU A 78 -22.59 15.31 0.39
CA GLU A 78 -21.53 14.55 1.06
C GLU A 78 -20.83 13.60 0.08
N LEU A 79 -21.59 13.03 -0.85
CA LEU A 79 -21.05 12.23 -1.95
C LEU A 79 -20.23 13.07 -2.95
N ALA A 80 -20.53 14.37 -3.09
CA ALA A 80 -19.78 15.26 -3.98
C ALA A 80 -18.38 15.59 -3.45
N SER A 81 -18.20 15.63 -2.13
CA SER A 81 -16.90 15.87 -1.47
C SER A 81 -16.10 14.58 -1.21
N GLN A 82 -16.64 13.42 -1.56
CA GLN A 82 -15.93 12.15 -1.41
C GLN A 82 -14.81 12.03 -2.44
N MET A 83 -13.63 11.63 -1.98
CA MET A 83 -12.48 11.36 -2.84
C MET A 83 -12.49 9.89 -3.27
N VAL A 84 -12.09 9.62 -4.51
CA VAL A 84 -12.04 8.27 -5.10
C VAL A 84 -10.74 8.06 -5.87
N SER A 85 -10.29 6.81 -5.96
CA SER A 85 -9.22 6.41 -6.87
C SER A 85 -9.64 6.71 -8.32
N ARG A 86 -8.73 7.32 -9.08
CA ARG A 86 -8.93 7.62 -10.51
C ARG A 86 -9.17 6.35 -11.34
N ASP A 87 -8.52 5.26 -10.98
CA ASP A 87 -8.53 4.03 -11.79
C ASP A 87 -9.71 3.12 -11.43
N THR A 88 -9.99 2.96 -10.13
CA THR A 88 -10.97 1.97 -9.65
C THR A 88 -12.29 2.61 -9.24
N GLY A 89 -12.34 3.93 -9.05
CA GLY A 89 -13.46 4.63 -8.43
C GLY A 89 -13.68 4.21 -6.97
N ALA A 90 -12.74 3.50 -6.35
CA ALA A 90 -12.85 3.10 -4.96
C ALA A 90 -12.76 4.34 -4.06
N PRO A 91 -13.66 4.49 -3.06
CA PRO A 91 -13.55 5.56 -2.08
C PRO A 91 -12.21 5.51 -1.35
N VAL A 92 -11.56 6.67 -1.26
CA VAL A 92 -10.34 6.83 -0.47
C VAL A 92 -10.59 7.75 0.71
N GLU A 93 -9.91 7.46 1.81
CA GLU A 93 -9.86 8.30 3.00
C GLU A 93 -8.43 8.80 3.23
N TRP A 94 -8.28 10.06 3.64
CA TRP A 94 -6.98 10.54 4.10
C TRP A 94 -6.67 9.88 5.43
N LEU A 95 -5.57 9.17 5.48
CA LEU A 95 -5.17 8.39 6.64
C LEU A 95 -3.78 8.82 7.08
N GLN A 96 -3.63 9.06 8.38
CA GLN A 96 -2.36 9.38 9.02
C GLN A 96 -2.17 8.43 10.21
N GLU A 97 -1.08 7.66 10.20
CA GLU A 97 -0.80 6.64 11.21
C GLU A 97 0.65 6.66 11.65
N GLU A 98 0.87 6.57 12.95
CA GLU A 98 2.17 6.18 13.47
C GLU A 98 2.49 4.73 13.05
N THR A 99 3.69 4.51 12.56
CA THR A 99 4.15 3.18 12.18
C THR A 99 5.65 3.02 12.36
N CYS A 100 6.05 1.80 12.68
CA CYS A 100 7.42 1.36 12.60
C CYS A 100 7.77 1.10 11.13
N PHE A 101 8.84 1.72 10.66
CA PHE A 101 9.42 1.53 9.35
C PHE A 101 10.67 0.66 9.42
N PHE A 102 10.91 -0.13 8.38
CA PHE A 102 12.17 -0.80 8.09
C PHE A 102 12.95 0.03 7.07
N ARG A 103 14.23 0.30 7.37
CA ARG A 103 15.16 1.11 6.59
C ARG A 103 15.63 0.39 5.32
N LEU A 104 14.71 0.01 4.45
CA LEU A 104 15.01 -0.68 3.20
C LEU A 104 16.02 0.10 2.35
N THR A 105 15.95 1.44 2.38
CA THR A 105 16.88 2.31 1.65
C THR A 105 18.34 2.10 2.05
N SER A 106 18.62 1.76 3.32
CA SER A 106 19.98 1.48 3.80
C SER A 106 20.57 0.18 3.21
N TYR A 107 19.71 -0.71 2.70
CA TYR A 107 20.11 -2.00 2.12
C TYR A 107 20.31 -1.93 0.59
N ARG A 108 20.02 -0.81 -0.08
CA ARG A 108 20.07 -0.68 -1.55
C ARG A 108 21.36 -1.23 -2.16
N ASN A 109 22.51 -0.79 -1.67
CA ASN A 109 23.82 -1.24 -2.18
C ASN A 109 24.01 -2.76 -2.03
N ARG A 110 23.61 -3.32 -0.89
CA ARG A 110 23.69 -4.77 -0.64
C ARG A 110 22.72 -5.55 -1.52
N LEU A 111 21.54 -5.00 -1.78
CA LEU A 111 20.55 -5.59 -2.68
C LEU A 111 21.06 -5.62 -4.12
N HIS A 112 21.61 -4.52 -4.64
CA HIS A 112 22.21 -4.52 -5.97
C HIS A 112 23.34 -5.54 -6.09
N ALA A 113 24.26 -5.60 -5.13
CA ALA A 113 25.32 -6.60 -5.11
C ALA A 113 24.78 -8.04 -5.11
N TRP A 114 23.68 -8.29 -4.39
CA TRP A 114 23.01 -9.59 -4.40
C TRP A 114 22.30 -9.88 -5.73
N LEU A 115 21.63 -8.91 -6.34
CA LEU A 115 21.05 -9.04 -7.69
C LEU A 115 22.13 -9.30 -8.75
N ASP A 116 23.34 -8.78 -8.54
CA ASP A 116 24.52 -8.99 -9.39
C ASP A 116 25.26 -10.31 -9.13
N SER A 117 25.00 -10.99 -8.01
CA SER A 117 25.71 -12.22 -7.59
C SER A 117 25.42 -13.45 -8.46
N GLY A 118 24.52 -13.34 -9.44
CA GLY A 118 24.09 -14.46 -10.29
C GLY A 118 22.78 -15.11 -9.82
N VAL A 119 22.00 -14.46 -8.95
CA VAL A 119 20.65 -14.91 -8.57
C VAL A 119 19.72 -15.04 -9.79
N PHE A 120 19.96 -14.21 -10.82
CA PHE A 120 19.36 -14.36 -12.14
C PHE A 120 20.35 -15.05 -13.07
N SER A 121 19.93 -16.16 -13.65
CA SER A 121 20.66 -16.90 -14.67
C SER A 121 20.85 -16.05 -15.93
N ALA A 122 22.10 -15.92 -16.37
CA ALA A 122 22.48 -15.12 -17.54
C ALA A 122 22.02 -15.71 -18.88
N ASN A 123 21.60 -16.97 -18.92
CA ASN A 123 21.21 -17.68 -20.14
C ASN A 123 19.73 -17.47 -20.56
N SER A 124 18.98 -16.65 -19.82
CA SER A 124 17.56 -16.39 -20.10
C SER A 124 17.30 -14.89 -20.28
N SER A 125 16.78 -14.52 -21.45
CA SER A 125 16.39 -13.13 -21.76
C SER A 125 15.33 -12.58 -20.78
N SER A 126 14.38 -13.42 -20.35
CA SER A 126 13.40 -13.05 -19.33
C SER A 126 14.05 -12.72 -17.99
N GLN A 127 15.07 -13.47 -17.59
CA GLN A 127 15.78 -13.21 -16.33
C GLN A 127 16.63 -11.94 -16.40
N ALA A 128 17.22 -11.61 -17.55
CA ALA A 128 17.88 -10.33 -17.76
C ALA A 128 16.90 -9.14 -17.62
N MET A 129 15.68 -9.28 -18.17
CA MET A 129 14.62 -8.29 -18.01
C MET A 129 14.19 -8.15 -16.54
N TRP A 130 13.96 -9.25 -15.84
CA TRP A 130 13.59 -9.24 -14.43
C TRP A 130 14.67 -8.66 -13.54
N LYS A 131 15.95 -8.96 -13.83
CA LYS A 131 17.07 -8.34 -13.15
C LYS A 131 17.02 -6.82 -13.31
N LYS A 132 16.91 -6.32 -14.53
CA LYS A 132 16.80 -4.87 -14.79
C LYS A 132 15.63 -4.26 -13.99
N ARG A 133 14.46 -4.90 -14.04
CA ARG A 133 13.29 -4.44 -13.29
C ARG A 133 13.50 -4.45 -11.79
N ALA A 134 14.22 -5.45 -11.26
CA ALA A 134 14.53 -5.52 -9.84
C ALA A 134 15.46 -4.37 -9.40
N HIS A 135 16.47 -4.01 -10.20
CA HIS A 135 17.30 -2.83 -9.92
C HIS A 135 16.45 -1.55 -9.89
N GLU A 136 15.59 -1.33 -10.89
CA GLU A 136 14.68 -0.16 -10.92
C GLU A 136 13.77 -0.09 -9.69
N LEU A 137 13.27 -1.24 -9.23
CA LEU A 137 12.44 -1.33 -8.02
C LEU A 137 13.25 -0.98 -6.76
N VAL A 138 14.49 -1.45 -6.65
CA VAL A 138 15.37 -1.10 -5.52
C VAL A 138 15.64 0.41 -5.51
N ASP A 139 15.91 1.03 -6.66
CA ASP A 139 16.19 2.46 -6.78
C ASP A 139 15.01 3.35 -6.39
N SER A 140 13.80 2.93 -6.79
CA SER A 140 12.54 3.66 -6.53
C SER A 140 11.91 3.32 -5.16
N SER A 141 12.36 2.26 -4.49
CA SER A 141 11.79 1.85 -3.19
C SER A 141 12.11 2.81 -2.05
N GLY A 142 11.09 3.19 -1.29
CA GLY A 142 11.23 3.90 -0.01
C GLY A 142 11.41 2.94 1.18
N ASP A 143 11.50 3.52 2.38
CA ASP A 143 11.47 2.75 3.61
C ASP A 143 10.08 2.14 3.84
N LEU A 144 10.05 0.94 4.41
CA LEU A 144 8.89 0.07 4.39
C LEU A 144 8.14 0.09 5.72
N SER A 145 6.86 0.44 5.73
CA SER A 145 6.03 0.32 6.94
C SER A 145 5.82 -1.16 7.30
N VAL A 146 6.25 -1.56 8.50
CA VAL A 146 6.17 -2.95 9.01
C VAL A 146 5.22 -3.11 10.19
N SER A 147 4.48 -2.05 10.58
CA SER A 147 3.48 -2.13 11.64
C SER A 147 2.17 -1.47 11.27
N ARG A 148 1.11 -1.76 12.04
CA ARG A 148 -0.16 -1.04 12.03
C ARG A 148 -0.73 -0.86 13.44
N PRO A 149 -1.58 0.15 13.66
CA PRO A 149 -2.37 0.25 14.87
C PRO A 149 -3.22 -1.01 15.10
N ASN A 150 -3.37 -1.39 16.37
CA ASN A 150 -4.10 -2.61 16.75
C ASN A 150 -5.54 -2.65 16.20
N ASP A 151 -6.21 -1.51 16.15
CA ASP A 151 -7.62 -1.40 15.70
C ASP A 151 -7.80 -1.79 14.23
N ARG A 152 -6.75 -1.70 13.41
CA ARG A 152 -6.76 -2.12 12.01
C ARG A 152 -6.36 -3.58 11.79
N LEU A 153 -5.71 -4.20 12.77
CA LEU A 153 -5.07 -5.48 12.58
C LEU A 153 -5.08 -6.32 13.85
N ASN A 154 -6.27 -6.69 14.30
CA ASN A 154 -6.45 -7.43 15.55
C ASN A 154 -5.80 -8.83 15.56
N TRP A 155 -5.56 -9.45 14.40
CA TRP A 155 -4.99 -10.80 14.29
C TRP A 155 -3.46 -10.87 14.34
N ALA A 156 -2.76 -9.73 14.22
CA ALA A 156 -1.30 -9.69 14.13
C ALA A 156 -0.58 -9.72 15.49
N LEU A 157 0.73 -9.97 15.45
CA LEU A 157 1.58 -10.05 16.63
C LEU A 157 1.86 -8.67 17.21
N SER A 158 1.76 -8.54 18.54
CA SER A 158 2.03 -7.29 19.25
C SER A 158 3.51 -6.91 19.18
N VAL A 159 3.79 -5.64 18.92
CA VAL A 159 5.13 -5.04 18.98
C VAL A 159 5.52 -4.92 20.47
N PRO A 160 6.58 -5.61 20.95
CA PRO A 160 7.06 -5.43 22.32
C PRO A 160 7.37 -3.96 22.63
N GLY A 161 7.02 -3.51 23.84
CA GLY A 161 7.23 -2.12 24.28
C GLY A 161 6.14 -1.11 23.88
N THR A 162 5.14 -1.52 23.08
CA THR A 162 4.02 -0.63 22.69
C THR A 162 2.76 -0.79 23.52
N ASN A 163 2.79 -1.61 24.59
CA ASN A 163 1.62 -1.99 25.39
C ASN A 163 0.42 -2.49 24.53
N GLY A 164 0.71 -3.11 23.38
CA GLY A 164 -0.30 -3.62 22.45
C GLY A 164 -0.92 -2.57 21.52
N LYS A 165 -0.44 -1.32 21.51
CA LYS A 165 -0.95 -0.26 20.61
C LYS A 165 -0.65 -0.52 19.14
N HIS A 166 0.50 -1.14 18.83
CA HIS A 166 0.89 -1.49 17.47
C HIS A 166 1.14 -2.99 17.31
N LYS A 167 0.86 -3.48 16.10
CA LYS A 167 1.09 -4.86 15.70
C LYS A 167 1.94 -4.91 14.42
N VAL A 168 2.83 -5.91 14.33
CA VAL A 168 3.76 -6.08 13.19
C VAL A 168 3.05 -6.79 12.03
N LEU A 169 3.11 -6.19 10.83
CA LEU A 169 2.81 -6.85 9.56
C LEU A 169 4.09 -7.48 9.00
N LEU A 170 4.19 -8.81 9.02
CA LEU A 170 5.28 -9.51 8.32
C LEU A 170 4.98 -9.74 6.82
N PHE A 171 3.86 -9.24 6.31
CA PHE A 171 3.59 -9.20 4.88
C PHE A 171 3.48 -7.74 4.45
N ALA A 172 4.62 -7.20 4.01
CA ALA A 172 4.63 -5.99 3.22
C ALA A 172 3.99 -6.31 1.86
N THR A 173 2.69 -6.10 1.73
CA THR A 173 2.04 -6.05 0.42
C THR A 173 2.44 -4.74 -0.24
N ILE A 174 3.62 -4.72 -0.88
CA ILE A 174 3.98 -3.63 -1.79
C ILE A 174 3.20 -3.88 -3.08
N ARG A 175 2.13 -3.13 -3.31
CA ARG A 175 1.58 -3.01 -4.67
C ARG A 175 2.67 -2.36 -5.50
N SER A 176 3.21 -3.11 -6.46
CA SER A 176 3.99 -2.54 -7.55
C SER A 176 3.08 -1.58 -8.30
N SER A 177 3.19 -0.28 -8.03
CA SER A 177 2.67 0.77 -8.91
C SER A 177 3.49 0.74 -10.20
N ALA A 178 3.20 -0.24 -11.04
CA ALA A 178 3.69 -0.37 -12.39
C ALA A 178 2.47 -0.59 -13.27
N ASN A 179 1.68 0.47 -13.45
CA ASN A 179 0.88 0.62 -14.66
C ASN A 179 1.87 0.86 -15.82
N LEU A 180 2.42 -0.24 -16.34
CA LEU A 180 3.04 -0.33 -17.65
C LEU A 180 2.46 -1.56 -18.34
N PHE A 181 1.24 -1.40 -18.87
CA PHE A 181 0.74 -2.07 -20.07
C PHE A 181 -0.15 -1.10 -20.82
#